data_AF-A0A968HDG3-F1
#
_entry.id   AF-A0A968HDG3-F1
#
_cell.length_a   1.000
_cell.length_b   1.000
_cell.length_c   1.000
_cell.angle_alpha   90.00
_cell.angle_beta   90.00
_cell.angle_gamma   90.00
#
_symmetry.space_group_name_H-M   'P 1'
#
loop_
_entity.id
_entity.type
_entity.pdbx_description
1 polymer ?
#
loop_
_entity_poly.entity_id
_entity_poly.type
_entity_poly.pdbx_seq_one_letter_code
_entity_poly.pdbx_strand_id
1 'polypeptide(L)'
;MTRSMVVLLTAAFVLLQGLSAHADEAMMRRNKILWESMSSEEKDRVIRSYHEWKSSPPQRKERIRRNYDTFNDLSPEEKRMLRARYRNLNSLRPSVRERVREKINRVESLPPENRAEIEKRYLKERERSADERMRHLQGSRFWKDLSDEERDIFKKLINPME
;
A
#
# COMPACT_ATOMS: atom_id res chain seq x y z
N MET A 1 0.59 3.62 -6.20
CA MET A 1 -0.63 3.01 -6.71
C MET A 1 -0.47 2.93 -8.20
N THR A 2 -0.46 1.71 -8.73
CA THR A 2 -0.75 1.49 -10.14
C THR A 2 -2.14 2.05 -10.43
N ARG A 3 -2.39 2.44 -11.69
CA ARG A 3 -3.70 2.96 -12.13
C ARG A 3 -4.86 2.05 -11.67
N SER A 4 -4.63 0.73 -11.66
CA SER A 4 -5.59 -0.30 -11.21
C SER A 4 -5.92 -0.25 -9.71
N MET A 5 -5.01 0.19 -8.84
CA MET A 5 -5.22 0.22 -7.38
C MET A 5 -5.99 1.46 -6.92
N VAL A 6 -5.87 2.58 -7.66
CA VAL A 6 -6.73 3.76 -7.47
C VAL A 6 -8.16 3.41 -7.87
N VAL A 7 -8.34 2.68 -8.99
CA VAL A 7 -9.64 2.19 -9.43
C VAL A 7 -10.23 1.17 -8.45
N LEU A 8 -9.40 0.33 -7.81
CA LEU A 8 -9.89 -0.61 -6.80
C LEU A 8 -10.33 0.06 -5.50
N LEU A 9 -9.65 1.12 -5.06
CA LEU A 9 -10.10 1.86 -3.88
C LEU A 9 -11.37 2.68 -4.16
N THR A 10 -11.53 3.27 -5.35
CA THR A 10 -12.77 3.97 -5.72
C THR A 10 -13.92 3.00 -6.01
N ALA A 11 -13.68 1.88 -6.70
CA ALA A 11 -14.70 0.85 -6.95
C ALA A 11 -15.09 0.13 -5.65
N ALA A 12 -14.13 -0.19 -4.77
CA ALA A 12 -14.43 -0.75 -3.46
C ALA A 12 -15.22 0.23 -2.59
N PHE A 13 -15.00 1.55 -2.70
CA PHE A 13 -15.80 2.57 -2.00
C PHE A 13 -17.25 2.66 -2.53
N VAL A 14 -17.45 2.61 -3.85
CA VAL A 14 -18.79 2.52 -4.47
C VAL A 14 -19.56 1.26 -4.03
N LEU A 15 -18.85 0.18 -3.69
CA LEU A 15 -19.44 -1.07 -3.25
C LEU A 15 -19.59 -1.15 -1.72
N LEU A 16 -18.74 -0.45 -0.96
CA LEU A 16 -18.81 -0.36 0.51
C LEU A 16 -20.01 0.47 0.97
N GLN A 17 -20.40 1.45 0.17
CA GLN A 17 -21.66 2.17 0.27
C GLN A 17 -22.66 1.48 -0.66
N GLY A 18 -23.27 0.36 -0.24
CA GLY A 18 -24.35 -0.23 -1.03
C GLY A 18 -25.32 0.87 -1.45
N LEU A 19 -25.41 1.16 -2.76
CA LEU A 19 -26.40 2.09 -3.30
C LEU A 19 -26.56 3.42 -2.52
N SER A 20 -25.48 4.10 -2.12
CA SER A 20 -25.66 5.48 -1.64
C SER A 20 -25.63 6.44 -2.83
N ALA A 21 -26.68 7.25 -2.97
CA ALA A 21 -26.95 8.26 -4.00
C ALA A 21 -25.94 9.45 -4.06
N HIS A 22 -24.66 9.21 -3.76
CA HIS A 22 -23.58 10.21 -3.74
C HIS A 22 -22.40 9.84 -4.65
N ALA A 23 -22.55 8.84 -5.52
CA ALA A 23 -21.60 8.66 -6.61
C ALA A 23 -21.83 9.77 -7.63
N ASP A 24 -21.12 10.89 -7.49
CA ASP A 24 -21.21 12.01 -8.42
C ASP A 24 -21.02 11.50 -9.86
N GLU A 25 -21.88 11.96 -10.76
CA GLU A 25 -21.92 11.51 -12.15
C GLU A 25 -20.53 11.60 -12.82
N ALA A 26 -19.74 12.60 -12.44
CA ALA A 26 -18.35 12.77 -12.87
C ALA A 26 -17.44 11.58 -12.48
N MET A 27 -17.60 11.03 -11.27
CA MET A 27 -16.86 9.86 -10.81
C MET A 27 -17.30 8.61 -11.59
N MET A 28 -18.60 8.42 -11.82
CA MET A 28 -19.10 7.28 -12.61
C MET A 28 -18.59 7.33 -14.05
N ARG A 29 -18.64 8.50 -14.70
CA ARG A 29 -18.08 8.70 -16.05
C ARG A 29 -16.59 8.41 -16.07
N ARG A 30 -15.82 8.92 -15.10
CA ARG A 30 -14.39 8.67 -14.98
C ARG A 30 -14.10 7.17 -14.82
N ASN A 31 -14.82 6.47 -13.94
CA ASN A 31 -14.63 5.05 -13.72
C ASN A 31 -14.95 4.22 -14.97
N LYS A 32 -16.01 4.59 -15.71
CA LYS A 32 -16.35 3.97 -16.99
C LYS A 32 -15.21 4.12 -18.02
N ILE A 33 -14.72 5.34 -18.22
CA ILE A 33 -13.58 5.62 -19.12
C ILE A 33 -12.35 4.81 -18.71
N LEU A 34 -12.04 4.78 -17.41
CA LEU A 34 -10.92 4.01 -16.87
C LEU A 34 -11.09 2.51 -17.13
N TRP A 35 -12.28 1.95 -16.88
CA TRP A 35 -12.59 0.55 -17.14
C TRP A 35 -12.45 0.21 -18.62
N GLU A 36 -12.99 1.03 -19.51
CA GLU A 36 -12.92 0.82 -20.96
C GLU A 36 -11.46 0.85 -21.46
N SER A 37 -10.62 1.72 -20.89
CA SER A 37 -9.20 1.84 -21.22
C SER A 37 -8.28 0.72 -20.69
N MET A 38 -8.79 -0.16 -19.81
CA MET A 38 -8.00 -1.24 -19.22
C MET A 38 -7.80 -2.42 -20.16
N SER A 39 -6.61 -3.04 -20.10
CA SER A 39 -6.35 -4.33 -20.73
C SER A 39 -7.21 -5.44 -20.13
N SER A 40 -7.31 -6.59 -20.80
CA SER A 40 -8.04 -7.75 -20.26
C SER A 40 -7.46 -8.19 -18.92
N GLU A 41 -6.14 -8.23 -18.80
CA GLU A 41 -5.45 -8.62 -17.57
C GLU A 41 -5.68 -7.62 -16.43
N GLU A 42 -5.80 -6.33 -16.76
CA GLU A 42 -6.17 -5.30 -15.79
C GLU A 42 -7.59 -5.47 -15.28
N LYS A 43 -8.55 -5.70 -16.18
CA LYS A 43 -9.95 -5.98 -15.84
C LYS A 43 -10.06 -7.22 -14.97
N ASP A 44 -9.35 -8.29 -15.32
CA ASP A 44 -9.33 -9.53 -14.55
C ASP A 44 -8.77 -9.34 -13.13
N ARG A 45 -7.70 -8.54 -12.99
CA ARG A 45 -7.18 -8.16 -11.66
C ARG A 45 -8.22 -7.40 -10.84
N VAL A 46 -8.96 -6.49 -11.47
CA VAL A 46 -10.02 -5.73 -10.80
C VAL A 46 -11.15 -6.66 -10.34
N ILE A 47 -11.61 -7.55 -11.22
CA ILE A 47 -12.67 -8.53 -10.92
C ILE A 47 -12.27 -9.46 -9.78
N ARG A 48 -11.05 -10.03 -9.81
CA ARG A 48 -10.55 -10.89 -8.72
C ARG A 48 -10.52 -10.15 -7.38
N SER A 49 -9.96 -8.94 -7.37
CA SER A 49 -9.88 -8.12 -6.15
C SER A 49 -11.28 -7.77 -5.62
N TYR A 50 -12.26 -7.55 -6.50
CA TYR A 50 -13.65 -7.35 -6.12
C TYR A 50 -14.25 -8.60 -5.46
N HIS A 51 -14.05 -9.79 -6.03
CA HIS A 51 -14.52 -11.04 -5.42
C HIS A 51 -13.89 -11.28 -4.04
N GLU A 52 -12.58 -11.06 -3.89
CA GLU A 52 -11.89 -11.13 -2.60
C GLU A 52 -12.44 -10.15 -1.57
N TRP A 53 -12.72 -8.92 -1.98
CA TRP A 53 -13.33 -7.93 -1.11
C TRP A 53 -14.77 -8.34 -0.73
N LYS A 54 -15.57 -8.80 -1.69
CA LYS A 54 -16.97 -9.19 -1.46
C LYS A 54 -17.07 -10.33 -0.46
N SER A 55 -16.18 -11.33 -0.55
CA SER A 55 -16.09 -12.47 0.36
C SER A 55 -15.34 -12.19 1.67
N SER A 56 -14.75 -10.99 1.84
CA SER A 56 -14.01 -10.66 3.05
C SER A 56 -14.93 -10.50 4.27
N PRO A 57 -14.48 -10.92 5.48
CA PRO A 57 -15.20 -10.70 6.73
C PRO A 57 -15.48 -9.21 7.00
N PRO A 58 -16.56 -8.86 7.73
CA PRO A 58 -16.92 -7.47 8.04
C PRO A 58 -15.76 -6.65 8.62
N GLN A 59 -14.95 -7.25 9.51
CA GLN A 59 -13.81 -6.60 10.15
C GLN A 59 -12.74 -6.21 9.13
N ARG A 60 -12.51 -7.05 8.10
CA ARG A 60 -11.57 -6.76 7.02
C ARG A 60 -12.10 -5.65 6.11
N LYS A 61 -13.40 -5.67 5.79
CA LYS A 61 -14.05 -4.60 5.00
C LYS A 61 -13.95 -3.26 5.70
N GLU A 62 -14.22 -3.24 7.00
CA GLU A 62 -14.14 -2.03 7.82
C GLU A 62 -12.70 -1.49 7.95
N ARG A 63 -11.70 -2.39 8.06
CA ARG A 63 -10.28 -1.97 8.00
C ARG A 63 -9.93 -1.34 6.64
N ILE A 64 -10.41 -1.91 5.54
CA ILE A 64 -10.20 -1.36 4.19
C ILE A 64 -10.84 0.02 4.08
N ARG A 65 -12.05 0.21 4.63
CA ARG A 65 -12.74 1.51 4.67
C ARG A 65 -11.93 2.56 5.40
N ARG A 66 -11.48 2.28 6.62
CA ARG A 66 -10.67 3.23 7.40
C ARG A 66 -9.39 3.61 6.66
N ASN A 67 -8.70 2.64 6.07
CA ASN A 67 -7.49 2.91 5.29
C ASN A 67 -7.76 3.79 4.06
N TYR A 68 -8.94 3.64 3.44
CA TYR A 68 -9.38 4.48 2.33
C TYR A 68 -9.69 5.90 2.79
N ASP A 69 -10.41 6.07 3.89
CA ASP A 69 -10.74 7.38 4.46
C ASP A 69 -9.44 8.12 4.83
N THR A 70 -8.53 7.47 5.55
CA THR A 70 -7.19 8.02 5.84
C THR A 70 -6.43 8.39 4.58
N PHE A 71 -6.49 7.55 3.53
CA PHE A 71 -5.82 7.86 2.26
C PHE A 71 -6.41 9.10 1.59
N ASN A 72 -7.73 9.32 1.68
CA ASN A 72 -8.38 10.49 1.10
C ASN A 72 -8.00 11.78 1.83
N ASP A 73 -7.75 11.70 3.13
CA ASP A 73 -7.35 12.84 3.94
C ASP A 73 -5.88 13.23 3.74
N LEU A 74 -5.06 12.35 3.16
CA LEU A 74 -3.66 12.67 2.84
C LEU A 74 -3.53 13.83 1.85
N SER A 75 -2.52 14.66 2.04
CA SER A 75 -2.13 15.70 1.09
C SER A 75 -1.72 15.11 -0.27
N PRO A 76 -1.75 15.90 -1.37
CA PRO A 76 -1.29 15.44 -2.68
C PRO A 76 0.12 14.85 -2.68
N GLU A 77 1.02 15.43 -1.88
CA GLU A 77 2.39 14.96 -1.70
C GLU A 77 2.46 13.63 -0.97
N GLU A 78 1.77 13.47 0.16
CA GLU A 78 1.73 12.21 0.89
C GLU A 78 1.13 11.10 0.03
N LYS A 79 0.06 11.40 -0.72
CA LYS A 79 -0.51 10.49 -1.72
C LYS A 79 0.52 10.11 -2.78
N ARG A 80 1.32 11.06 -3.28
CA ARG A 80 2.40 10.80 -4.26
C ARG A 80 3.47 9.88 -3.67
N MET A 81 3.91 10.15 -2.45
CA MET A 81 4.90 9.34 -1.74
C MET A 81 4.38 7.91 -1.51
N LEU A 82 3.18 7.76 -0.96
CA LEU A 82 2.58 6.45 -0.73
C LEU A 82 2.39 5.69 -2.05
N ARG A 83 2.04 6.41 -3.13
CA ARG A 83 1.96 5.81 -4.45
C ARG A 83 3.30 5.28 -4.94
N ALA A 84 4.39 6.02 -4.73
CA ALA A 84 5.75 5.62 -5.10
C ALA A 84 6.21 4.40 -4.28
N ARG A 85 6.03 4.43 -2.96
CA ARG A 85 6.35 3.29 -2.07
C ARG A 85 5.63 2.03 -2.50
N TYR A 86 4.34 2.13 -2.80
CA TYR A 86 3.58 0.99 -3.31
C TYR A 86 4.14 0.44 -4.63
N ARG A 87 4.55 1.30 -5.57
CA ARG A 87 5.14 0.82 -6.84
C ARG A 87 6.44 0.08 -6.56
N ASN A 88 7.34 0.67 -5.78
CA ASN A 88 8.62 0.05 -5.42
C ASN A 88 8.41 -1.31 -4.74
N LEU A 89 7.47 -1.42 -3.80
CA LEU A 89 7.14 -2.70 -3.16
C LEU A 89 6.64 -3.76 -4.15
N ASN A 90 5.91 -3.35 -5.20
CA ASN A 90 5.43 -4.26 -6.24
C ASN A 90 6.47 -4.60 -7.31
N SER A 91 7.56 -3.85 -7.40
CA SER A 91 8.71 -4.19 -8.22
C SER A 91 9.63 -5.22 -7.56
N LEU A 92 9.52 -5.41 -6.23
CA LEU A 92 10.25 -6.47 -5.54
C LEU A 92 9.75 -7.85 -5.94
N ARG A 93 10.66 -8.84 -5.97
CA ARG A 93 10.31 -10.24 -6.24
C ARG A 93 9.28 -10.76 -5.22
N PRO A 94 8.42 -11.72 -5.59
CA PRO A 94 7.35 -12.21 -4.73
C PRO A 94 7.82 -12.63 -3.33
N SER A 95 8.94 -13.36 -3.24
CA SER A 95 9.47 -13.84 -1.94
C SER A 95 9.96 -12.71 -1.03
N VAL A 96 10.51 -11.63 -1.57
CA VAL A 96 10.92 -10.46 -0.78
C VAL A 96 9.71 -9.68 -0.32
N ARG A 97 8.72 -9.50 -1.21
CA ARG A 97 7.44 -8.87 -0.87
C ARG A 97 6.72 -9.62 0.25
N GLU A 98 6.75 -10.95 0.22
CA GLU A 98 6.15 -11.77 1.27
C GLU A 98 6.86 -11.59 2.61
N ARG A 99 8.19 -11.60 2.63
CA ARG A 99 8.96 -11.30 3.85
C ARG A 99 8.64 -9.92 4.44
N VAL A 100 8.41 -8.92 3.60
CA VAL A 100 7.99 -7.58 4.05
C VAL A 100 6.58 -7.65 4.65
N ARG A 101 5.64 -8.33 3.96
CA ARG A 101 4.26 -8.50 4.42
C ARG A 101 4.20 -9.24 5.75
N GLU A 102 4.97 -10.32 5.92
CA GLU A 102 5.05 -11.08 7.17
C GLU A 102 5.54 -10.20 8.33
N LYS A 103 6.54 -9.34 8.10
CA LYS A 103 7.01 -8.40 9.13
C LYS A 103 5.92 -7.40 9.52
N ILE A 104 5.20 -6.85 8.54
CA ILE A 104 4.07 -5.94 8.80
C ILE A 104 2.98 -6.67 9.60
N ASN A 105 2.56 -7.86 9.14
CA ASN A 105 1.54 -8.68 9.81
C ASN A 105 1.94 -9.01 11.25
N ARG A 106 3.23 -9.32 11.49
CA ARG A 106 3.75 -9.57 12.84
C ARG A 106 3.57 -8.34 13.72
N VAL A 107 3.91 -7.15 13.23
CA VAL A 107 3.71 -5.91 13.98
C VAL A 107 2.22 -5.66 14.22
N GLU A 108 1.36 -5.85 13.21
CA GLU A 108 -0.09 -5.66 13.34
C GLU A 108 -0.73 -6.58 14.40
N SER A 109 -0.21 -7.82 14.53
CA SER A 109 -0.67 -8.82 15.50
C SER A 109 -0.26 -8.57 16.95
N LEU A 110 0.64 -7.61 17.19
CA LEU A 110 1.09 -7.31 18.55
C LEU A 110 -0.01 -6.57 19.34
N PRO A 111 -0.03 -6.71 20.68
CA PRO A 111 -0.83 -5.87 21.55
C PRO A 111 -0.59 -4.38 21.25
N PRO A 112 -1.59 -3.50 21.42
CA PRO A 112 -1.47 -2.09 21.05
C PRO A 112 -0.25 -1.40 21.66
N GLU A 113 0.12 -1.81 22.87
CA GLU A 113 1.20 -1.19 23.67
C GLU A 113 2.57 -1.50 23.05
N ASN A 114 2.72 -2.73 22.56
CA ASN A 114 3.93 -3.15 21.84
C ASN A 114 4.03 -2.50 20.47
N ARG A 115 2.89 -2.21 19.81
CA ARG A 115 2.88 -1.48 18.54
C ARG A 115 3.30 -0.03 18.73
N ALA A 116 2.82 0.62 19.79
CA ALA A 116 3.21 1.99 20.13
C ALA A 116 4.72 2.12 20.36
N GLU A 117 5.34 1.14 21.03
CA GLU A 117 6.80 1.13 21.22
C GLU A 117 7.57 0.93 19.90
N ILE A 118 7.07 0.05 19.01
CA ILE A 118 7.66 -0.13 17.67
C ILE A 118 7.54 1.13 16.84
N GLU A 119 6.38 1.79 16.88
CA GLU A 119 6.13 3.06 16.20
C GLU A 119 7.05 4.15 16.72
N LYS A 120 7.19 4.30 18.05
CA LYS A 120 8.12 5.24 18.67
C LYS A 120 9.56 5.00 18.24
N ARG A 121 10.00 3.73 18.23
CA ARG A 121 11.33 3.36 17.73
C ARG A 121 11.49 3.70 16.25
N TYR A 122 10.47 3.45 15.44
CA TYR A 122 10.47 3.78 14.02
C TYR A 122 10.54 5.29 13.78
N LEU A 123 9.80 6.10 14.52
CA LEU A 123 9.85 7.56 14.43
C LEU A 123 11.23 8.08 14.82
N LYS A 124 11.80 7.60 15.94
CA LYS A 124 13.18 7.93 16.34
C LYS A 124 14.21 7.51 15.29
N GLU A 125 14.02 6.36 14.65
CA GLU A 125 14.89 5.91 13.56
C GLU A 125 14.75 6.81 12.33
N ARG A 126 13.54 7.28 12.00
CA ARG A 126 13.29 8.20 10.88
C ARG A 126 13.95 9.57 11.06
N GLU A 127 14.16 10.00 12.30
CA GLU A 127 14.89 11.22 12.62
C GLU A 127 16.40 11.10 12.37
N ARG A 128 16.92 9.87 12.25
CA ARG A 128 18.31 9.63 11.84
C ARG A 128 18.52 9.93 10.36
N SER A 129 19.77 10.28 10.02
CA SER A 129 20.15 10.49 8.62
C SER A 129 19.87 9.25 7.77
N ALA A 130 19.63 9.47 6.48
CA ALA A 130 19.44 8.40 5.51
C ALA A 130 20.60 7.38 5.55
N ASP A 131 21.82 7.87 5.72
CA ASP A 131 23.04 7.06 5.81
C ASP A 131 23.08 6.17 7.05
N GLU A 132 22.68 6.68 8.21
CA GLU A 132 22.63 5.90 9.45
C GLU A 132 21.68 4.72 9.34
N ARG A 133 20.47 4.98 8.82
CA ARG A 133 19.47 3.93 8.56
C ARG A 133 20.00 2.90 7.55
N MET A 134 20.74 3.37 6.56
CA MET A 134 21.34 2.51 5.54
C MET A 134 22.43 1.60 6.11
N ARG A 135 23.31 2.12 6.97
CA ARG A 135 24.37 1.34 7.63
C ARG A 135 23.80 0.15 8.42
N HIS A 136 22.74 0.39 9.21
CA HIS A 136 22.08 -0.68 9.96
C HIS A 136 21.45 -1.74 9.04
N LEU A 137 20.80 -1.31 7.96
CA LEU A 137 20.19 -2.21 7.00
C LEU A 137 21.23 -3.06 6.28
N GLN A 138 22.32 -2.45 5.83
CA GLN A 138 23.40 -3.09 5.08
C GLN A 138 24.07 -4.23 5.85
N GLY A 139 24.14 -4.11 7.18
CA GLY A 139 24.66 -5.18 8.05
C GLY A 139 23.73 -6.39 8.21
N SER A 140 22.44 -6.26 7.86
CA SER A 140 21.44 -7.31 8.10
C SER A 140 21.55 -8.47 7.10
N ARG A 141 21.21 -9.69 7.56
CA ARG A 141 21.03 -10.84 6.65
C ARG A 141 20.02 -10.53 5.54
N PHE A 142 18.97 -9.79 5.89
CA PHE A 142 17.95 -9.35 4.94
C PHE A 142 18.55 -8.64 3.72
N TRP A 143 19.48 -7.70 3.92
CA TRP A 143 20.11 -6.93 2.86
C TRP A 143 21.10 -7.75 2.02
N LYS A 144 21.84 -8.65 2.68
CA LYS A 144 22.77 -9.55 2.01
C LYS A 144 22.06 -10.49 1.02
N ASP A 145 20.82 -10.89 1.34
CA ASP A 145 19.99 -11.76 0.48
C ASP A 145 19.32 -11.05 -0.73
N LEU A 146 19.42 -9.71 -0.81
CA LEU A 146 18.85 -8.92 -1.91
C LEU A 146 19.83 -8.84 -3.09
N SER A 147 19.28 -8.84 -4.31
CA SER A 147 20.04 -8.44 -5.51
C SER A 147 20.33 -6.93 -5.48
N ASP A 148 21.27 -6.47 -6.32
CA ASP A 148 21.59 -5.04 -6.39
C ASP A 148 20.39 -4.19 -6.83
N GLU A 149 19.58 -4.68 -7.76
CA GLU A 149 18.33 -4.03 -8.16
C GLU A 149 17.35 -3.92 -6.98
N GLU A 150 17.18 -4.99 -6.19
CA GLU A 150 16.30 -4.98 -5.02
C GLU A 150 16.81 -4.05 -3.92
N ARG A 151 18.14 -3.96 -3.74
CA ARG A 151 18.77 -3.01 -2.82
C ARG A 151 18.43 -1.58 -3.21
N ASP A 152 18.49 -1.25 -4.49
CA ASP A 152 18.13 0.08 -4.99
C ASP A 152 16.64 0.39 -4.83
N ILE A 153 15.77 -0.60 -5.04
CA ILE A 153 14.33 -0.47 -4.74
C ILE A 153 14.13 -0.23 -3.23
N PHE A 154 14.88 -0.93 -2.36
CA PHE A 154 14.80 -0.76 -0.91
C PHE A 154 15.31 0.60 -0.43
N LYS A 155 16.37 1.15 -1.03
CA LYS A 155 16.82 2.52 -0.76
C LYS A 155 15.68 3.51 -0.99
N LYS A 156 14.99 3.41 -2.12
CA LYS A 156 13.84 4.28 -2.47
C LYS A 156 12.61 4.06 -1.56
N LEU A 157 12.47 2.87 -0.96
CA LEU A 157 11.40 2.59 0.00
C LEU A 157 11.65 3.25 1.35
N ILE A 158 12.91 3.24 1.79
CA ILE A 158 13.33 3.73 3.11
C ILE A 158 13.62 5.23 3.06
N ASN A 159 14.12 5.74 1.94
CA ASN A 159 14.47 7.15 1.71
C ASN A 159 13.71 7.67 0.47
N PRO A 160 12.40 7.93 0.57
CA PRO A 160 11.60 8.34 -0.59
C PRO A 160 11.78 9.82 -1.01
N MET A 161 12.63 10.59 -0.32
CA MET A 161 12.87 12.03 -0.56
C MET A 161 14.24 12.32 -1.19
N GLU A 162 15.02 11.28 -1.50
CA GLU A 162 16.25 11.34 -2.31
C GLU A 162 16.03 10.72 -3.69
#